data_AF-A0A7C5IDV8-F1
#
_entry.id   AF-A0A7C5IDV8-F1
#
_cell.length_a   1.000
_cell.length_b   1.000
_cell.length_c   1.000
_cell.angle_alpha   90.00
_cell.angle_beta   90.00
_cell.angle_gamma   90.00
#
_symmetry.space_group_name_H-M   'P 1'
#
loop_
_entity.id
_entity.type
_entity.pdbx_description
1 polymer ?
#
loop_
_entity_poly.entity_id
_entity_poly.type
_entity_poly.pdbx_seq_one_letter_code
_entity_poly.pdbx_strand_id
1 'polypeptide(L)'
;MPRCLFVTGRLAAQSLKRTLTKMPDGFEYEIAILPISVAGLMDTRFVAEHLASSGGCDQVMIPGLCRGETRLIADKLGVEVIRGPENL
;
A
#
# COMPACT_ATOMS: atom_id res chain seq x y z
N MET A 1 0.18 -10.26 15.76
CA MET A 1 0.70 -8.88 15.63
C MET A 1 -0.07 -8.22 14.50
N PRO A 2 -0.27 -6.89 14.48
CA PRO A 2 -0.97 -6.25 13.37
C PRO A 2 -0.20 -6.47 12.06
N ARG A 3 -0.90 -6.79 10.98
CA ARG A 3 -0.32 -7.00 9.64
C ARG A 3 -0.75 -5.91 8.68
N CYS A 4 0.22 -5.26 8.06
CA CYS A 4 -0.03 -4.19 7.08
C CYS A 4 0.51 -4.54 5.69
N LEU A 5 -0.34 -4.38 4.68
CA LEU A 5 0.06 -4.47 3.28
C LEU A 5 0.42 -3.08 2.75
N PHE A 6 1.68 -2.87 2.40
CA PHE A 6 2.13 -1.63 1.77
C PHE A 6 2.04 -1.73 0.25
N VAL A 7 1.33 -0.79 -0.37
CA VAL A 7 1.16 -0.73 -1.83
C VAL A 7 2.13 0.29 -2.41
N THR A 8 2.85 -0.09 -3.46
CA THR A 8 3.82 0.80 -4.12
C THR A 8 3.96 0.52 -5.62
N GLY A 9 4.70 1.38 -6.31
CA GLY A 9 5.15 1.17 -7.68
C GLY A 9 6.58 0.63 -7.73
N ARG A 10 7.04 0.23 -8.92
CA ARG A 10 8.34 -0.44 -9.12
C ARG A 10 9.53 0.37 -8.62
N LEU A 11 9.55 1.69 -8.84
CA LEU A 11 10.73 2.52 -8.51
C LEU A 11 10.93 2.70 -7.00
N ALA A 12 9.84 2.67 -6.22
CA ALA A 12 9.89 2.91 -4.78
C ALA A 12 10.03 1.61 -3.97
N ALA A 13 9.88 0.43 -4.59
CA ALA A 13 9.85 -0.85 -3.89
C ALA A 13 11.10 -1.12 -3.02
N GLN A 14 12.30 -0.87 -3.55
CA GLN A 14 13.55 -1.07 -2.80
C GLN A 14 13.72 -0.06 -1.67
N SER A 15 13.36 1.20 -1.91
CA SER A 15 13.41 2.25 -0.89
C SER A 15 12.43 1.96 0.25
N LEU A 16 11.20 1.58 -0.07
CA LEU A 16 10.18 1.19 0.90
C LEU A 16 10.65 0.00 1.74
N LYS A 17 11.17 -1.06 1.11
CA LYS A 17 11.70 -2.23 1.82
C LYS A 17 12.80 -1.84 2.82
N ARG A 18 13.72 -0.95 2.42
CA ARG A 18 14.77 -0.43 3.30
C ARG A 18 14.20 0.39 4.47
N THR A 19 13.17 1.20 4.25
CA THR A 19 12.51 1.97 5.31
C THR A 19 11.84 1.03 6.31
N LEU A 20 11.06 0.06 5.83
CA LEU A 20 10.34 -0.90 6.69
C LEU A 20 11.29 -1.80 7.50
N THR A 21 12.44 -2.18 6.94
CA THR A 21 13.45 -2.98 7.66
C THR A 21 14.12 -2.22 8.81
N LYS A 22 14.06 -0.89 8.81
CA LYS A 22 14.61 -0.03 9.88
C LYS A 22 13.57 0.32 10.93
N MET A 23 12.30 -0.03 10.72
CA MET A 23 11.26 0.24 11.70
C MET A 23 11.42 -0.70 12.89
N PRO A 24 11.10 -0.23 14.12
CA PRO A 24 11.14 -1.07 15.30
C PRO A 24 10.17 -2.24 15.19
N ASP A 25 10.50 -3.33 15.88
CA ASP A 25 9.61 -4.48 15.99
C ASP A 25 8.26 -4.07 16.59
N GLY A 26 7.16 -4.62 16.08
CA GLY A 26 5.81 -4.30 16.56
C GLY A 26 4.68 -4.59 15.58
N PHE A 27 5.01 -4.83 14.31
CA PHE A 27 4.05 -5.22 13.28
C PHE A 27 4.71 -6.12 12.23
N GLU A 28 3.88 -6.91 11.55
CA GLU A 28 4.27 -7.69 10.39
C GLU A 28 3.83 -6.95 9.12
N TYR A 29 4.52 -7.15 8.01
CA TYR A 29 4.18 -6.47 6.77
C TYR A 29 4.43 -7.27 5.50
N GLU A 30 3.69 -6.90 4.46
CA GLU A 30 3.90 -7.33 3.09
C GLU A 30 4.00 -6.11 2.16
N ILE A 31 4.60 -6.31 0.98
CA ILE A 31 4.71 -5.25 -0.04
C ILE A 31 4.05 -5.74 -1.33
N ALA A 32 2.99 -5.06 -1.76
CA ALA A 32 2.38 -5.21 -3.08
C ALA A 32 2.98 -4.20 -4.05
N ILE A 33 3.71 -4.69 -5.06
CA ILE A 33 4.23 -3.87 -6.15
C ILE A 33 3.25 -3.93 -7.32
N LEU A 34 2.52 -2.84 -7.55
CA LEU A 34 1.59 -2.75 -8.67
C LEU A 34 2.33 -2.52 -9.99
N PRO A 35 1.72 -2.83 -11.16
CA PRO A 35 2.38 -2.73 -12.47
C PRO A 35 2.56 -1.29 -12.99
N ILE A 36 2.87 -0.34 -12.11
CA ILE A 36 3.20 1.06 -12.42
C ILE A 36 4.63 1.41 -11.97
N SER A 37 5.30 2.31 -12.69
CA SER A 37 6.66 2.73 -12.31
C SER A 37 6.65 3.68 -11.10
N VAL A 38 5.83 4.72 -11.15
CA VAL A 38 5.76 5.78 -10.12
C VAL A 38 4.45 5.68 -9.37
N ALA A 39 4.54 5.46 -8.07
CA ALA A 39 3.38 5.27 -7.21
C ALA A 39 2.50 6.54 -7.10
N GLY A 40 3.10 7.73 -7.11
CA GLY A 40 2.36 9.00 -7.04
C GLY A 40 1.49 9.33 -8.26
N LEU A 41 1.54 8.52 -9.32
CA LEU A 41 0.66 8.65 -10.50
C LEU A 41 -0.59 7.77 -10.42
N MET A 42 -0.73 6.93 -9.39
CA MET A 42 -1.89 6.05 -9.25
C MET A 42 -3.09 6.79 -8.66
N ASP A 43 -4.30 6.32 -8.99
CA ASP A 43 -5.51 6.64 -8.27
C ASP A 43 -6.08 5.38 -7.58
N THR A 44 -7.11 5.58 -6.77
CA THR A 44 -7.77 4.51 -6.01
C THR A 44 -8.42 3.46 -6.92
N ARG A 45 -8.83 3.83 -8.15
CA ARG A 45 -9.35 2.89 -9.14
C ARG A 45 -8.25 1.98 -9.67
N PHE A 46 -7.08 2.53 -10.01
CA PHE A 46 -5.92 1.77 -10.44
C PHE A 46 -5.51 0.75 -9.36
N VAL A 47 -5.46 1.17 -8.09
CA VAL A 47 -5.17 0.25 -6.98
C VAL A 47 -6.23 -0.84 -6.89
N ALA A 48 -7.51 -0.49 -6.90
CA ALA A 48 -8.58 -1.47 -6.82
C ALA A 48 -8.62 -2.41 -8.02
N GLU A 49 -8.20 -2.00 -9.22
CA GLU A 49 -8.11 -2.88 -10.38
C GLU A 49 -6.96 -3.89 -10.25
N HIS A 50 -5.80 -3.44 -9.77
CA HIS A 50 -4.56 -4.23 -9.80
C HIS A 50 -4.26 -4.95 -8.48
N LEU A 51 -4.90 -4.58 -7.37
CA LEU A 51 -4.74 -5.24 -6.09
C LEU A 51 -5.85 -6.28 -5.90
N ALA A 52 -5.47 -7.55 -5.96
CA ALA A 52 -6.41 -8.68 -5.92
C ALA A 52 -6.93 -8.97 -4.51
N SER A 53 -6.08 -8.86 -3.47
CA SER A 53 -6.43 -9.12 -2.08
C SER A 53 -5.53 -8.33 -1.12
N SER A 54 -5.88 -8.29 0.16
CA SER A 54 -5.02 -7.76 1.23
C SER A 54 -3.89 -8.72 1.66
N GLY A 55 -3.81 -9.92 1.10
CA GLY A 55 -2.83 -10.94 1.52
C GLY A 55 -3.05 -11.47 2.94
N GLY A 56 -4.24 -11.27 3.53
CA GLY A 56 -4.49 -11.58 4.94
C GLY A 56 -3.95 -10.54 5.90
N CYS A 57 -3.54 -9.36 5.42
CA CYS A 57 -3.25 -8.20 6.25
C CYS A 57 -4.54 -7.56 6.76
N ASP A 58 -4.48 -7.00 7.97
CA ASP A 58 -5.59 -6.31 8.64
C ASP A 58 -5.84 -4.91 8.07
N GLN A 59 -4.80 -4.32 7.45
CA GLN A 59 -4.81 -2.98 6.90
C GLN A 59 -3.99 -2.91 5.60
N VAL A 60 -4.40 -2.02 4.69
CA VAL A 60 -3.66 -1.68 3.47
C VAL A 60 -3.24 -0.22 3.52
N MET A 61 -1.94 0.05 3.36
CA MET A 61 -1.40 1.39 3.22
C MET A 61 -1.07 1.69 1.76
N ILE A 62 -1.77 2.65 1.17
CA ILE A 62 -1.49 3.15 -0.18
C ILE A 62 -0.57 4.38 -0.14
N PRO A 63 0.12 4.74 -1.23
CA PRO A 63 0.96 5.94 -1.25
C PRO A 63 0.18 7.22 -0.96
N GLY A 64 0.79 8.16 -0.23
CA GLY A 64 0.12 9.41 0.17
C GLY A 64 -0.41 10.22 -1.01
N LEU A 65 0.33 10.22 -2.12
CA LEU A 65 0.00 10.92 -3.36
C LEU A 65 -1.09 10.25 -4.23
N CYS A 66 -1.60 9.07 -3.84
CA CYS A 66 -2.69 8.41 -4.55
C CYS A 66 -3.92 9.34 -4.62
N ARG A 67 -4.79 9.27 -5.64
CA ARG A 67 -5.96 10.17 -5.74
C ARG A 67 -7.30 9.43 -5.61
N GLY A 68 -8.32 10.11 -5.11
CA GLY A 68 -9.68 9.57 -4.95
C GLY A 68 -9.97 8.96 -3.57
N GLU A 69 -11.09 8.25 -3.45
CA GLU A 69 -11.60 7.76 -2.18
C GLU A 69 -11.06 6.37 -1.82
N THR A 70 -10.44 6.25 -0.64
CA THR A 70 -9.90 4.97 -0.15
C THR A 70 -10.99 3.91 0.03
N ARG A 71 -12.23 4.34 0.27
CA ARG A 71 -13.40 3.48 0.40
C ARG A 71 -13.61 2.55 -0.78
N LEU A 72 -13.23 2.97 -1.99
CA LEU A 72 -13.32 2.12 -3.19
C LEU A 72 -12.47 0.85 -3.06
N ILE A 73 -11.28 0.97 -2.46
CA ILE A 73 -10.39 -0.17 -2.21
C ILE A 73 -10.85 -0.92 -0.96
N ALA A 74 -11.26 -0.20 0.10
CA ALA A 74 -11.68 -0.80 1.37
C ALA A 74 -12.91 -1.70 1.19
N ASP A 75 -13.93 -1.23 0.47
CA ASP A 75 -15.15 -1.99 0.18
C ASP A 75 -14.83 -3.25 -0.65
N LYS A 76 -13.84 -3.18 -1.55
CA LYS A 76 -13.38 -4.34 -2.34
C LYS A 76 -12.65 -5.37 -1.48
N LEU A 77 -11.74 -4.92 -0.61
CA LEU A 77 -10.84 -5.80 0.12
C LEU A 77 -11.37 -6.23 1.50
N GLY A 78 -12.40 -5.57 2.01
CA GLY A 78 -12.98 -5.84 3.32
C GLY A 78 -12.07 -5.46 4.50
N VAL A 79 -11.07 -4.60 4.27
CA VAL A 79 -10.09 -4.18 5.26
C VAL A 79 -9.91 -2.67 5.24
N GLU A 80 -9.38 -2.11 6.33
CA GLU A 80 -9.11 -0.69 6.40
C GLU A 80 -8.03 -0.28 5.37
N VAL A 81 -8.28 0.83 4.67
CA VAL A 81 -7.33 1.39 3.70
C VAL A 81 -6.96 2.81 4.12
N ILE A 82 -5.68 3.01 4.40
CA ILE A 82 -5.13 4.31 4.81
C ILE A 82 -4.12 4.83 3.81
N ARG A 83 -3.94 6.15 3.81
CA ARG A 83 -2.93 6.85 3.01
C ARG A 83 -1.67 6.96 3.84
N GLY A 84 -0.55 6.47 3.30
CA GLY A 84 0.77 6.68 3.86
C GLY A 84 1.29 8.10 3.63
N PRO A 85 2.55 8.37 3.98
CA PRO A 85 3.19 9.64 3.69
C PRO A 85 3.36 9.86 2.18
N GLU A 86 3.53 11.11 1.78
CA GLU A 86 3.82 11.48 0.38
C GLU A 86 5.22 11.05 -0.06
N ASN A 87 6.15 10.89 0.89
CA ASN A 87 7.56 10.54 0.67
C ASN A 87 8.01 9.44 1.64
N LEU A 88 9.02 8.65 1.23
CA LEU A 88 9.57 7.49 1.95
C LEU A 88 10.84 7.80 2.74
#